data_AF-A0A7V2YAG7-F1
#
_entry.id   AF-A0A7V2YAG7-F1
#
_cell.length_a   1.000
_cell.length_b   1.000
_cell.length_c   1.000
_cell.angle_alpha   90.00
_cell.angle_beta   90.00
_cell.angle_gamma   90.00
#
_symmetry.space_group_name_H-M   'P 1'
#
loop_
_entity.id
_entity.type
_entity.pdbx_description
1 polymer ?
#
loop_
_entity_poly.entity_id
_entity_poly.type
_entity_poly.pdbx_seq_one_letter_code
_entity_poly.pdbx_strand_id
1 'polypeptide(L)'
;MPNIERKVNSLTSYRALEVEVHDNDVEKALRQLKKKINDEGLFKTLKLKRSYEKPSEYRRRKERESRRRRNRMLARRRQRER
;
A
#
# COMPACT_ATOMS: atom_id res chain seq x y z
N MET A 1 32.73 -22.16 -11.33
CA MET A 1 31.51 -22.15 -12.16
C MET A 1 30.60 -21.04 -11.64
N PRO A 2 30.35 -19.95 -12.40
CA PRO A 2 29.50 -18.87 -11.94
C PRO A 2 28.02 -19.28 -12.00
N ASN A 3 27.34 -19.14 -10.85
CA ASN A 3 25.97 -19.57 -10.60
C ASN A 3 24.96 -18.89 -11.55
N ILE A 4 24.15 -19.70 -12.24
CA ILE A 4 23.23 -19.35 -13.34
C ILE A 4 21.92 -18.66 -12.86
N GLU A 5 21.81 -18.30 -11.58
CA GLU A 5 20.55 -17.85 -10.97
C GLU A 5 20.27 -16.34 -11.03
N ARG A 6 21.12 -15.53 -11.68
CA ARG A 6 20.99 -14.06 -11.67
C ARG A 6 20.37 -13.45 -12.93
N LYS A 7 19.66 -14.21 -13.77
CA LYS A 7 19.14 -13.68 -15.04
C LYS A 7 17.66 -13.97 -15.32
N VAL A 8 16.79 -13.82 -14.31
CA VAL A 8 15.33 -13.80 -14.51
C VAL A 8 14.60 -12.54 -14.04
N ASN A 9 15.26 -11.62 -13.32
CA ASN A 9 14.60 -10.41 -12.78
C ASN A 9 14.86 -9.12 -13.59
N SER A 10 14.76 -9.16 -14.92
CA SER A 10 14.93 -7.95 -15.76
C SER A 10 13.72 -7.52 -16.61
N LEU A 11 12.54 -8.14 -16.44
CA LEU A 11 11.31 -7.74 -17.17
C LEU A 11 10.04 -7.60 -16.33
N THR A 12 10.14 -7.58 -15.00
CA THR A 12 8.95 -7.42 -14.14
C THR A 12 9.00 -6.09 -13.40
N SER A 13 8.53 -5.03 -14.05
CA SER A 13 8.18 -3.74 -13.38
C SER A 13 6.87 -3.83 -12.57
N TYR A 14 6.58 -5.00 -11.99
CA TYR A 14 5.75 -5.09 -10.80
C TYR A 14 6.71 -5.11 -9.63
N ARG A 15 6.74 -4.03 -8.85
CA ARG A 15 7.49 -3.99 -7.58
C ARG A 15 6.85 -5.04 -6.66
N ALA A 16 7.37 -6.26 -6.70
CA ALA A 16 6.86 -7.35 -5.89
C ALA A 16 7.05 -6.96 -4.41
N LEU A 17 5.96 -7.00 -3.64
CA LEU A 17 6.03 -6.79 -2.21
C LEU A 17 6.66 -8.02 -1.57
N GLU A 18 7.97 -7.97 -1.39
CA GLU A 18 8.75 -9.05 -0.80
C GLU A 18 9.15 -8.72 0.64
N VAL A 19 9.26 -9.75 1.48
CA VAL A 19 9.77 -9.68 2.84
C VAL A 19 10.72 -10.86 3.05
N GLU A 20 11.95 -10.55 3.42
CA GLU A 20 12.94 -11.55 3.81
C GLU A 20 12.68 -11.98 5.26
N VAL A 21 12.74 -13.28 5.51
CA VAL A 21 12.61 -13.85 6.86
C VAL A 21 14.00 -13.94 7.45
N HIS A 22 14.20 -13.39 8.63
CA HIS A 22 15.46 -13.49 9.37
C HIS A 22 15.21 -14.33 10.62
N ASP A 23 16.20 -15.15 11.02
CA ASP A 23 16.21 -15.92 12.27
C ASP A 23 15.00 -16.85 12.48
N ASN A 24 14.45 -17.41 11.39
CA ASN A 24 13.26 -18.29 11.40
C ASN A 24 11.98 -17.65 11.99
N ASP A 25 11.93 -16.32 12.15
CA ASP A 25 10.76 -15.61 12.66
C ASP A 25 9.78 -15.29 11.53
N VAL A 26 9.02 -16.32 11.14
CA VAL A 26 8.01 -16.25 10.07
C VAL A 26 6.83 -15.36 10.45
N GLU A 27 6.45 -15.33 11.72
CA GLU A 27 5.31 -14.53 12.19
C GLU A 27 5.57 -13.04 12.02
N LYS A 28 6.78 -12.59 12.38
CA LYS A 28 7.21 -11.20 12.19
C LYS A 28 7.27 -10.81 10.72
N ALA A 29 7.76 -11.70 9.87
CA ALA A 29 7.79 -11.47 8.42
C ALA A 29 6.36 -11.31 7.84
N LEU A 30 5.42 -12.16 8.24
CA LEU A 30 4.02 -12.06 7.83
C LEU A 30 3.37 -10.75 8.32
N ARG A 31 3.66 -10.34 9.56
CA ARG A 31 3.18 -9.07 10.11
C ARG A 31 3.74 -7.89 9.33
N GLN A 32 5.02 -7.93 8.98
CA GLN A 32 5.67 -6.87 8.20
C GLN A 32 5.13 -6.81 6.77
N LEU A 33 4.89 -7.95 6.13
CA LEU A 33 4.26 -8.02 4.81
C LEU A 33 2.85 -7.43 4.84
N LYS A 34 2.02 -7.84 5.80
CA LYS A 34 0.68 -7.28 6.00
C LYS A 34 0.72 -5.77 6.21
N LYS A 35 1.71 -5.26 6.95
CA LYS A 35 1.90 -3.82 7.15
C LYS A 35 2.27 -3.12 5.83
N LYS A 36 3.25 -3.65 5.07
CA LYS A 36 3.62 -3.11 3.75
C LYS A 36 2.43 -3.04 2.79
N ILE A 37 1.62 -4.11 2.70
CA ILE A 37 0.42 -4.14 1.84
C ILE A 37 -0.60 -3.07 2.25
N ASN A 38 -0.79 -2.87 3.56
CA ASN A 38 -1.72 -1.87 4.07
C ASN A 38 -1.22 -0.44 3.85
N ASP A 39 0.08 -0.19 4.03
CA ASP A 39 0.71 1.12 3.81
C ASP A 39 0.64 1.53 2.33
N GLU A 40 0.80 0.57 1.42
CA GLU A 40 0.67 0.79 -0.03
C GLU A 40 -0.80 1.00 -0.46
N GLY A 41 -1.75 0.66 0.41
CA GLY A 41 -3.18 0.88 0.18
C GLY A 41 -3.77 0.02 -0.95
N LEU A 42 -3.10 -1.09 -1.30
CA LEU A 42 -3.50 -1.99 -2.38
C LEU A 42 -4.93 -2.48 -2.21
N PHE A 43 -5.31 -2.95 -1.02
CA PHE A 43 -6.69 -3.41 -0.76
C PHE A 43 -7.74 -2.32 -0.98
N LYS A 44 -7.42 -1.06 -0.66
CA LYS A 44 -8.33 0.08 -0.89
C LYS A 44 -8.54 0.30 -2.39
N THR A 45 -7.46 0.22 -3.16
CA THR A 45 -7.48 0.39 -4.61
C THR A 45 -8.20 -0.77 -5.30
N LEU A 46 -7.93 -2.01 -4.89
CA LEU A 46 -8.58 -3.21 -5.41
C LEU A 46 -10.09 -3.19 -5.14
N LYS A 47 -10.50 -2.84 -3.92
CA LYS A 47 -11.92 -2.73 -3.57
C LYS A 47 -12.63 -1.66 -4.39
N LEU A 48 -11.96 -0.54 -4.64
CA LEU A 48 -12.51 0.57 -5.41
C LEU A 48 -12.62 0.25 -6.91
N LYS A 49 -11.64 -0.48 -7.47
CA LYS A 49 -11.59 -0.84 -8.89
C LYS A 49 -12.43 -2.06 -9.26
N ARG A 50 -13.07 -2.73 -8.29
CA ARG A 50 -13.86 -3.95 -8.53
C ARG A 50 -15.10 -3.72 -9.42
N SER A 51 -15.64 -2.51 -9.42
CA SER A 51 -16.83 -2.13 -10.20
C SER A 51 -16.59 -0.82 -10.94
N TYR A 52 -17.24 -0.64 -12.09
CA TYR A 52 -17.24 0.64 -12.79
C TYR A 52 -17.91 1.72 -11.94
N GLU A 53 -17.18 2.79 -11.61
CA GLU A 53 -17.69 3.97 -10.93
C GLU A 53 -17.93 5.06 -11.98
N LYS A 54 -19.13 5.64 -12.03
CA LYS A 54 -19.42 6.73 -12.97
C LYS A 54 -18.48 7.92 -12.70
N PRO A 55 -18.04 8.66 -13.74
CA PRO A 55 -17.08 9.75 -13.58
C PRO A 55 -17.57 10.90 -12.68
N SER A 56 -18.90 11.11 -12.57
CA SER A 56 -19.48 12.08 -11.63
C SER A 56 -19.37 11.61 -10.17
N GLU A 57 -19.57 10.32 -9.92
CA GLU A 57 -19.48 9.71 -8.58
C GLU A 57 -18.03 9.65 -8.10
N TYR A 58 -17.11 9.30 -9.01
CA TYR A 58 -15.67 9.35 -8.76
C TYR A 58 -15.22 10.74 -8.31
N ARG A 59 -15.70 11.81 -8.99
CA ARG A 59 -15.39 13.21 -8.61
C ARG A 59 -15.88 13.55 -7.21
N ARG A 60 -17.15 13.23 -6.87
CA ARG A 60 -17.69 13.46 -5.51
C ARG A 60 -16.92 12.68 -4.45
N ARG A 61 -16.56 11.41 -4.72
CA ARG A 61 -15.82 10.58 -3.77
C ARG A 61 -14.42 11.15 -3.54
N LYS A 62 -13.71 11.54 -4.61
CA LYS A 62 -12.38 12.14 -4.53
C LYS A 62 -12.38 13.41 -3.67
N GLU A 63 -13.36 14.29 -3.87
CA GLU A 63 -13.51 15.51 -3.06
C GLU A 63 -13.78 15.20 -1.58
N ARG A 64 -14.69 14.27 -1.30
CA ARG A 64 -15.00 13.82 0.06
C ARG A 64 -13.78 13.19 0.75
N GLU A 65 -13.01 12.37 0.03
CA GLU A 65 -11.78 11.77 0.56
C GLU A 65 -10.69 12.82 0.83
N SER A 66 -10.54 13.81 -0.04
CA SER A 66 -9.61 14.94 0.16
C SER A 66 -9.95 15.71 1.43
N ARG A 67 -11.23 16.09 1.61
CA ARG A 67 -11.70 16.78 2.82
C ARG A 67 -11.47 15.94 4.08
N ARG A 68 -11.76 14.64 4.04
CA ARG A 68 -11.48 13.71 5.16
C ARG A 68 -9.98 13.65 5.48
N ARG A 69 -9.12 13.58 4.46
CA ARG A 69 -7.66 13.55 4.63
C ARG A 69 -7.14 14.85 5.27
N ARG A 70 -7.63 16.01 4.81
CA ARG A 70 -7.30 17.32 5.39
C ARG A 70 -7.70 17.41 6.87
N ASN A 71 -8.92 17.02 7.19
CA ASN A 71 -9.41 17.05 8.58
C ASN A 71 -8.59 16.16 9.51
N ARG A 72 -8.22 14.94 9.06
CA ARG A 72 -7.34 14.05 9.83
C ARG A 72 -5.95 14.65 10.04
N MET A 73 -5.39 15.31 9.04
CA MET A 73 -4.08 15.96 9.13
C MET A 73 -4.11 17.10 10.16
N LEU A 74 -5.15 17.95 10.10
CA LEU A 74 -5.33 19.04 11.06
C LEU A 74 -5.53 18.55 12.49
N ALA A 75 -6.32 17.49 12.69
CA ALA A 75 -6.50 16.88 14.01
C ALA A 75 -5.19 16.34 14.59
N ARG A 76 -4.38 15.65 13.77
CA ARG A 76 -3.04 15.16 14.18
C ARG A 76 -2.09 16.30 14.52
N ARG A 77 -2.15 17.42 13.78
CA ARG A 77 -1.33 18.61 14.04
C ARG A 77 -1.68 19.22 15.40
N ARG A 78 -2.98 19.45 15.67
CA ARG A 78 -3.46 19.98 16.96
C ARG A 78 -3.10 19.09 18.15
N GLN A 79 -3.06 17.78 17.96
CA GLN A 79 -2.65 16.85 19.01
C GLN A 79 -1.15 16.90 19.32
N ARG A 80 -0.31 17.28 18.36
CA ARG A 80 1.15 17.44 18.55
C ARG A 80 1.52 18.78 19.16
N GLU A 81 0.69 19.80 18.91
CA GLU A 81 0.87 21.16 19.42
C GLU A 81 0.29 21.34 20.84
N ARG A 82 -0.39 20.32 21.37
CA ARG A 82 -0.82 20.21 22.77
C ARG A 82 0.17 19.34 23.54
#